data_AF-A0A1M5XGC3-F1
#
_entry.id   AF-A0A1M5XGC3-F1
#
_cell.length_a   1.000
_cell.length_b   1.000
_cell.length_c   1.000
_cell.angle_alpha   90.00
_cell.angle_beta   90.00
_cell.angle_gamma   90.00
#
_symmetry.space_group_name_H-M   'P 1'
#
loop_
_entity.id
_entity.type
_entity.pdbx_description
1 polymer ?
#
loop_
_entity_poly.entity_id
_entity_poly.type
_entity_poly.pdbx_seq_one_letter_code
_entity_poly.pdbx_strand_id
1 'polypeptide(L)'
;MKKHTQHFENMQMMCRYFESNSKLNKFYLPEFTISKKINDIIENEENSFDGIMKILELLAEIDNLEHPNDIHWFDYKLHVLSVLRQNGFSENE
;
A
#
# COMPACT_ATOMS: atom_id res chain seq x y z
N MET A 1 10.97 6.55 -6.43
CA MET A 1 9.52 6.53 -6.63
C MET A 1 9.03 7.94 -6.48
N LYS A 2 8.30 8.43 -7.47
CA LYS A 2 7.56 9.69 -7.41
C LYS A 2 6.60 9.60 -6.23
N LYS A 3 7.03 10.14 -5.10
CA LYS A 3 6.28 10.19 -3.84
C LYS A 3 5.44 11.46 -3.70
N HIS A 4 5.67 12.48 -4.52
CA HIS A 4 4.84 13.69 -4.54
C HIS A 4 3.68 13.54 -5.53
N THR A 5 2.81 12.57 -5.27
CA THR A 5 1.63 12.28 -6.10
C THR A 5 0.40 12.27 -5.22
N GLN A 6 -0.75 12.68 -5.77
CA GLN A 6 -2.03 12.59 -5.05
C GLN A 6 -2.30 11.15 -4.56
N HIS A 7 -1.86 10.15 -5.33
CA HIS A 7 -1.99 8.74 -4.95
C HIS A 7 -1.19 8.42 -3.70
N PHE A 8 0.05 8.89 -3.57
CA PHE A 8 0.84 8.65 -2.37
C PHE A 8 0.27 9.37 -1.15
N GLU A 9 -0.24 10.60 -1.31
CA GLU A 9 -0.93 11.31 -0.23
C GLU A 9 -2.19 10.56 0.26
N ASN A 10 -2.96 9.99 -0.69
CA ASN A 10 -4.12 9.16 -0.36
C ASN A 10 -3.71 7.87 0.36
N MET A 11 -2.61 7.23 -0.06
CA MET A 11 -2.04 6.06 0.63
C MET A 11 -1.67 6.40 2.07
N GLN A 12 -1.04 7.55 2.31
CA GLN A 12 -0.72 8.00 3.66
C GLN A 12 -1.98 8.26 4.50
N MET A 13 -3.03 8.84 3.90
CA MET A 13 -4.31 9.06 4.56
C MET A 13 -4.98 7.74 4.97
N MET A 14 -5.04 6.77 4.07
CA MET A 14 -5.60 5.44 4.33
C MET A 14 -4.77 4.66 5.36
N CYS A 15 -3.45 4.76 5.32
CA CYS A 15 -2.60 4.16 6.36
C CYS A 15 -2.93 4.67 7.76
N ARG A 16 -3.22 5.98 7.91
CA ARG A 16 -3.68 6.56 9.19
C ARG A 16 -5.08 6.09 9.58
N TYR A 17 -5.95 5.88 8.59
CA TYR A 17 -7.27 5.29 8.81
C TYR A 17 -7.14 3.86 9.35
N PHE A 18 -6.32 3.01 8.73
CA PHE A 18 -6.07 1.64 9.21
C PHE A 18 -5.48 1.63 10.62
N GLU A 19 -4.52 2.52 10.91
CA GLU A 19 -3.94 2.67 12.27
C GLU A 19 -5.01 3.01 13.32
N SER A 20 -5.89 3.96 12.98
CA SER A 20 -6.93 4.42 13.90
C SER A 20 -7.93 3.31 14.17
N ASN A 21 -8.33 2.56 13.14
CA ASN A 21 -9.27 1.46 13.27
C ASN A 21 -8.63 0.21 13.89
N SER A 22 -7.33 -0.03 13.73
CA SER A 22 -6.65 -1.19 14.34
C SER A 22 -6.64 -1.13 15.86
N LYS A 23 -6.79 0.07 16.45
CA LYS A 23 -6.93 0.28 17.90
C LYS A 23 -8.30 -0.18 18.42
N LEU A 24 -9.30 -0.27 17.56
CA LEU A 24 -10.69 -0.63 17.91
C LEU A 24 -11.07 -2.03 17.40
N ASN A 25 -10.52 -2.43 16.25
CA ASN A 25 -10.79 -3.69 15.58
C ASN A 25 -9.48 -4.30 15.04
N LYS A 26 -9.09 -5.44 15.60
CA LYS A 26 -7.86 -6.16 15.25
C LYS A 26 -7.76 -6.55 13.77
N PHE A 27 -8.88 -6.65 13.04
CA PHE A 27 -8.89 -7.01 11.62
C PHE A 27 -8.24 -5.96 10.72
N TYR A 28 -8.08 -4.71 11.20
CA TYR A 28 -7.31 -3.69 10.47
C TYR A 28 -5.80 -3.75 10.72
N LEU A 29 -5.33 -4.58 11.66
CA LEU A 29 -3.90 -4.65 11.99
C LEU A 29 -3.03 -5.13 10.81
N PRO A 30 -3.44 -6.14 10.01
CA PRO A 30 -2.72 -6.50 8.80
C PRO A 30 -2.62 -5.34 7.81
N GLU A 31 -3.73 -4.67 7.51
CA GLU A 31 -3.80 -3.54 6.58
C GLU A 31 -2.91 -2.38 7.01
N PHE A 32 -2.95 -2.00 8.30
CA PHE A 32 -2.06 -0.98 8.83
C PHE A 32 -0.58 -1.38 8.71
N THR A 33 -0.24 -2.62 9.09
CA THR A 33 1.15 -3.09 9.09
C THR A 33 1.72 -3.09 7.68
N ILE A 34 0.94 -3.60 6.72
CA ILE A 34 1.36 -3.70 5.31
C ILE A 34 1.37 -2.33 4.64
N SER A 35 0.34 -1.49 4.86
CA SER A 35 0.30 -0.15 4.29
C SER A 35 1.48 0.70 4.76
N LYS A 36 1.83 0.58 6.05
CA LYS A 36 2.99 1.28 6.61
C LYS A 36 4.30 0.85 5.93
N LYS A 37 4.54 -0.46 5.81
CA LYS A 37 5.73 -0.99 5.12
C LYS A 37 5.81 -0.53 3.67
N ILE A 38 4.70 -0.57 2.94
CA ILE A 38 4.66 -0.12 1.53
C ILE A 38 4.97 1.37 1.44
N ASN A 39 4.38 2.20 2.30
CA ASN A 39 4.65 3.64 2.33
C ASN A 39 6.12 3.93 2.64
N ASP A 40 6.70 3.23 3.62
CA ASP A 40 8.10 3.36 3.99
C ASP A 40 9.03 2.97 2.82
N ILE A 41 8.71 1.92 2.06
CA ILE A 41 9.48 1.55 0.86
C ILE A 41 9.43 2.67 -0.18
N ILE A 42 8.24 3.17 -0.53
CA ILE A 42 8.08 4.22 -1.54
C ILE A 42 8.82 5.50 -1.16
N GLU A 43 8.85 5.84 0.14
CA GLU A 43 9.49 7.05 0.65
C GLU A 43 11.03 6.99 0.57
N ASN A 44 11.62 5.81 0.78
CA ASN A 44 13.05 5.60 0.93
C ASN A 44 13.75 5.00 -0.30
N GLU A 45 13.07 4.21 -1.12
CA GLU A 45 13.66 3.43 -2.22
C GLU A 45 13.37 4.09 -3.57
N GLU A 46 14.18 5.07 -3.97
CA GLU A 46 13.93 5.83 -5.19
C GLU A 46 13.99 4.95 -6.47
N ASN A 47 12.86 4.37 -6.87
CA ASN A 47 12.65 3.60 -8.11
C ASN A 47 13.54 2.35 -8.22
N SER A 48 13.90 1.74 -7.08
CA SER A 48 14.59 0.47 -7.12
C SER A 48 13.62 -0.65 -7.52
N PHE A 49 14.07 -1.51 -8.45
CA PHE A 49 13.34 -2.71 -8.85
C PHE A 49 13.05 -3.60 -7.63
N ASP A 50 14.03 -3.73 -6.73
CA ASP A 50 13.88 -4.46 -5.47
C ASP A 50 12.78 -3.88 -4.58
N GLY A 51 12.63 -2.55 -4.53
CA GLY A 51 11.54 -1.88 -3.82
C GLY A 51 10.18 -2.23 -4.41
N ILE A 52 10.07 -2.24 -5.75
CA ILE A 52 8.83 -2.63 -6.44
C ILE A 52 8.48 -4.09 -6.15
N MET A 53 9.44 -5.01 -6.25
CA MET A 53 9.23 -6.44 -5.96
C MET A 53 8.76 -6.67 -4.53
N LYS A 54 9.38 -6.01 -3.55
CA LYS A 54 8.95 -6.07 -2.14
C LYS A 54 7.52 -5.57 -1.95
N ILE A 55 7.11 -4.50 -2.64
CA ILE A 55 5.73 -4.01 -2.58
C ILE A 55 4.75 -5.06 -3.13
N LEU A 56 5.08 -5.70 -4.25
CA LEU A 56 4.22 -6.75 -4.83
C LEU A 56 4.10 -7.98 -3.92
N GLU A 57 5.20 -8.41 -3.29
CA GLU A 57 5.19 -9.49 -2.29
C GLU A 57 4.28 -9.16 -1.10
N LEU A 58 4.36 -7.93 -0.59
CA LEU A 58 3.51 -7.46 0.52
C LEU A 58 2.02 -7.41 0.14
N LEU A 59 1.70 -7.02 -1.10
CA LEU A 59 0.32 -7.04 -1.61
C LEU A 59 -0.22 -8.47 -1.73
N ALA A 60 0.61 -9.41 -2.18
CA ALA A 60 0.21 -10.82 -2.27
C ALA A 60 0.06 -11.48 -0.89
N GLU A 61 0.89 -11.10 0.09
CA GLU A 61 0.80 -11.60 1.47
C GLU A 61 -0.57 -11.27 2.09
N ILE A 62 -1.02 -10.03 1.95
CA ILE A 62 -2.23 -9.55 2.61
C ILE A 62 -3.52 -9.97 1.89
N ASP A 63 -3.52 -10.16 0.56
CA ASP A 63 -4.71 -10.61 -0.19
C ASP A 63 -5.26 -11.97 0.32
N ASN A 64 -4.46 -12.74 1.06
CA ASN A 64 -4.85 -14.02 1.66
C ASN A 64 -5.32 -13.92 3.12
N LEU A 65 -5.34 -12.72 3.69
CA LEU A 65 -5.72 -12.49 5.09
C LEU A 65 -7.19 -12.10 5.21
N GLU A 66 -7.73 -12.24 6.42
CA GLU A 66 -9.08 -11.78 6.72
C GLU A 66 -9.10 -10.25 6.77
N HIS A 67 -9.92 -9.66 5.91
CA HIS A 67 -10.12 -8.22 5.83
C HIS A 67 -11.41 -7.80 6.55
N PRO A 68 -11.46 -6.57 7.10
CA PRO A 68 -12.71 -5.92 7.41
C PRO A 68 -13.63 -5.90 6.18
N ASN A 69 -14.94 -5.99 6.39
CA ASN A 69 -15.91 -5.92 5.30
C ASN A 69 -16.12 -4.45 4.85
N ASP A 70 -15.07 -3.83 4.33
CA ASP A 70 -15.08 -2.48 3.77
C ASP A 70 -14.26 -2.41 2.45
N ILE A 71 -14.21 -1.22 1.85
CA ILE A 71 -13.57 -0.99 0.55
C ILE A 71 -12.15 -0.38 0.65
N HIS A 72 -11.71 0.00 1.85
CA HIS A 72 -10.56 0.89 1.99
C HIS A 72 -9.25 0.22 1.60
N TRP A 73 -9.11 -1.09 1.86
CA TRP A 73 -7.94 -1.85 1.40
C TRP A 73 -7.85 -1.92 -0.13
N PHE A 74 -8.99 -2.14 -0.78
CA PHE A 74 -9.05 -2.19 -2.24
C PHE A 74 -8.64 -0.84 -2.86
N ASP A 75 -9.16 0.27 -2.32
CA ASP A 75 -8.79 1.62 -2.77
C ASP A 75 -7.30 1.93 -2.54
N TYR A 76 -6.76 1.49 -1.39
CA TYR A 76 -5.34 1.60 -1.10
C TYR A 76 -4.49 0.91 -2.18
N LYS A 77 -4.86 -0.33 -2.55
CA LYS A 77 -4.17 -1.10 -3.60
C LYS A 77 -4.18 -0.39 -4.95
N LEU A 78 -5.29 0.24 -5.34
CA LEU A 78 -5.37 1.03 -6.57
C LEU A 78 -4.38 2.20 -6.56
N HIS A 79 -4.24 2.89 -5.43
CA HIS A 79 -3.26 3.96 -5.29
C HIS A 79 -1.82 3.45 -5.35
N VAL A 80 -1.51 2.31 -4.72
CA VAL A 80 -0.20 1.65 -4.84
C VAL A 80 0.13 1.38 -6.30
N LEU A 81 -0.77 0.70 -7.03
CA LEU A 81 -0.57 0.39 -8.46
C LEU A 81 -0.40 1.65 -9.31
N SER A 82 -1.12 2.71 -8.99
CA SER A 82 -1.01 4.00 -9.69
C SER A 82 0.36 4.66 -9.46
N VAL A 83 0.89 4.61 -8.23
CA VAL A 83 2.26 5.07 -7.90
C VAL A 83 3.29 4.22 -8.65
N LEU A 84 3.16 2.90 -8.66
CA LEU A 84 4.07 2.02 -9.39
C LEU A 84 4.09 2.33 -10.89
N ARG A 85 2.91 2.48 -11.52
CA ARG A 85 2.77 2.82 -12.94
C ARG A 85 3.42 4.17 -13.29
N GLN A 86 3.24 5.18 -12.46
CA GLN A 86 3.88 6.50 -12.65
C GLN A 86 5.42 6.46 -12.56
N ASN A 87 5.95 5.36 -12.02
CA ASN A 87 7.37 5.08 -11.86
C ASN A 87 7.91 4.06 -12.87
N GLY A 88 7.14 3.77 -13.93
CA GLY A 88 7.60 2.93 -15.04
C GLY A 88 7.36 1.44 -14.85
N PHE A 89 6.61 1.03 -13.82
CA PHE A 89 6.13 -0.35 -13.72
C PHE A 89 4.91 -0.55 -14.62
N SER A 90 5.03 -1.36 -15.66
CA SER A 90 3.89 -1.97 -16.33
C SER A 90 3.83 -3.43 -15.91
N GLU A 91 2.71 -3.85 -15.32
CA GLU A 91 2.31 -5.26 -15.40
C GLU A 91 2.27 -5.59 -16.89
N ASN A 92 3.22 -6.39 -17.37
CA ASN A 92 3.07 -6.96 -18.69
C ASN A 92 1.82 -7.85 -18.64
N GLU A 93 0.94 -7.63 -19.62
CA GLU A 93 -0.32 -8.33 -19.88
C GLU A 93 -0.20 -9.86 -19.83
#